data_AF-A0A661P4W4-F1
#
_entry.id   AF-A0A661P4W4-F1
#
_cell.length_a   1.000
_cell.length_b   1.000
_cell.length_c   1.000
_cell.angle_alpha   90.00
_cell.angle_beta   90.00
_cell.angle_gamma   90.00
#
_symmetry.space_group_name_H-M   'P 1'
#
loop_
_entity.id
_entity.type
_entity.pdbx_description
1 polymer ?
#
loop_
_entity_poly.entity_id
_entity_poly.type
_entity_poly.pdbx_seq_one_letter_code
_entity_poly.pdbx_strand_id
1 'polypeptide(L)'
;MLRSSIIALFFFILTMPSLLIADDKLAVLEAVVAASKQVQPDLQNYLAIVETSRIEEMMVQLTGGMPSDVKPPPTPVITKFW
;
A
#
# COMPACT_ATOMS: atom_id res chain seq x y z
N MET A 1 48.57 5.96 18.83
CA MET A 1 47.87 5.46 17.62
C MET A 1 47.36 4.03 17.81
N LEU A 2 48.20 3.08 18.27
CA LEU A 2 47.80 1.68 18.50
C LEU A 2 46.56 1.49 19.40
N ARG A 3 46.46 2.24 20.51
CA ARG A 3 45.29 2.18 21.42
C ARG A 3 43.97 2.57 20.74
N SER A 4 43.98 3.62 19.92
CA SER A 4 42.80 4.07 19.16
C SER A 4 42.39 3.06 18.10
N SER A 5 43.36 2.41 17.45
CA SER A 5 43.11 1.34 16.49
C SER A 5 42.51 0.09 17.14
N ILE A 6 42.97 -0.26 18.34
CA ILE A 6 42.41 -1.39 19.11
C ILE A 6 40.96 -1.09 19.52
N ILE A 7 40.67 0.14 19.95
CA ILE A 7 39.31 0.55 20.32
C ILE A 7 38.38 0.50 19.10
N ALA A 8 38.82 1.00 17.94
CA ALA A 8 38.05 0.93 16.70
C ALA A 8 37.79 -0.53 16.26
N LEU A 9 38.80 -1.40 16.38
CA LEU A 9 38.65 -2.83 16.09
C LEU A 9 37.66 -3.51 17.06
N PHE A 10 37.68 -3.13 18.33
CA PHE A 10 36.75 -3.65 19.33
C PHE A 10 35.31 -3.24 19.01
N PHE A 11 35.07 -1.98 18.64
CA PHE A 11 33.75 -1.53 18.19
C PHE A 11 33.30 -2.21 16.89
N PHE A 12 34.22 -2.48 15.98
CA PHE A 12 33.93 -3.20 14.73
C PHE A 12 33.48 -4.64 15.00
N ILE A 13 34.20 -5.36 15.87
CA ILE A 13 33.85 -6.74 16.25
C ILE A 13 32.53 -6.77 17.03
N LEU A 14 32.27 -5.77 17.88
CA LEU A 14 31.06 -5.71 18.70
C LEU A 14 29.78 -5.42 17.90
N THR A 15 29.88 -4.72 16.76
CA THR A 15 28.73 -4.30 15.94
C THR A 15 28.43 -5.25 14.77
N MET A 16 29.38 -6.10 14.38
CA MET A 16 29.22 -7.12 13.34
C MET A 16 28.03 -8.09 13.55
N PRO A 17 27.75 -8.60 14.77
CA PRO A 17 26.63 -9.53 14.98
C PRO A 17 25.27 -8.90 14.67
N SER A 18 25.13 -7.59 14.93
CA SER A 18 23.88 -6.87 14.69
C SER A 18 23.55 -6.69 13.20
N LEU A 19 24.57 -6.64 12.34
CA LEU A 19 24.41 -6.57 10.89
C LEU A 19 24.04 -7.93 10.28
N LEU A 20 24.54 -9.02 10.85
CA LEU A 20 24.25 -10.39 10.39
C LEU A 20 22.90 -10.93 10.88
N ILE A 21 22.40 -10.40 12.01
CA ILE A 21 21.11 -10.79 12.63
C ILE A 21 20.02 -9.73 12.33
N ALA A 22 20.32 -8.76 11.46
CA ALA A 22 19.29 -7.87 10.93
C ALA A 22 18.34 -8.70 10.07
N ASP A 23 17.24 -9.13 10.68
CA ASP A 23 16.18 -9.87 10.02
C ASP A 23 15.74 -9.09 8.79
N ASP A 24 15.88 -9.70 7.61
CA ASP A 24 15.58 -9.06 6.34
C ASP A 24 14.06 -9.05 6.18
N LYS A 25 13.43 -8.14 6.93
CA LYS A 25 11.99 -7.91 6.91
C LYS A 25 11.51 -7.58 5.50
N LEU A 26 12.39 -7.05 4.65
CA LEU A 26 12.09 -6.81 3.25
C LEU A 26 12.03 -8.13 2.47
N ALA A 27 13.00 -9.03 2.64
CA ALA A 27 12.94 -10.37 2.04
C ALA A 27 11.69 -11.16 2.48
N VAL A 28 11.27 -11.03 3.75
CA VAL A 28 10.01 -11.65 4.21
C VAL A 28 8.80 -11.05 3.49
N LEU A 29 8.73 -9.72 3.33
CA LEU A 29 7.67 -9.07 2.57
C LEU A 29 7.68 -9.48 1.09
N GLU A 30 8.85 -9.59 0.47
CA GLU A 30 9.00 -10.03 -0.91
C GLU A 30 8.56 -11.50 -1.09
N ALA A 31 8.90 -12.37 -0.15
CA ALA A 31 8.45 -13.76 -0.15
C ALA A 31 6.92 -13.86 -0.01
N VAL A 32 6.30 -13.04 0.84
CA VAL A 32 4.84 -12.97 0.98
C VAL A 32 4.18 -12.46 -0.30
N VAL A 33 4.74 -11.44 -0.95
CA VAL A 33 4.23 -10.94 -2.24
C VAL A 33 4.36 -11.98 -3.34
N ALA A 34 5.49 -12.70 -3.41
CA ALA A 34 5.70 -13.76 -4.39
C ALA A 34 4.73 -14.94 -4.17
N ALA A 35 4.56 -15.38 -2.92
CA ALA A 35 3.59 -16.41 -2.56
C ALA A 35 2.15 -15.97 -2.87
N SER A 36 1.80 -14.70 -2.58
CA SER A 36 0.49 -14.13 -2.90
C SER A 36 0.21 -14.14 -4.41
N LYS A 37 1.18 -13.73 -5.24
CA LYS A 37 1.07 -13.81 -6.71
C LYS A 37 0.94 -15.25 -7.22
N GLN A 38 1.50 -16.23 -6.52
CA GLN A 38 1.39 -17.63 -6.92
C GLN A 38 0.04 -18.24 -6.55
N VAL A 39 -0.49 -17.91 -5.36
CA VAL A 39 -1.76 -18.43 -4.87
C VAL A 39 -2.95 -17.70 -5.51
N GLN A 40 -2.81 -16.40 -5.78
CA GLN A 40 -3.85 -15.53 -6.33
C GLN A 40 -3.26 -14.62 -7.41
N PRO A 41 -2.90 -15.17 -8.59
CA PRO A 41 -2.25 -14.41 -9.67
C PRO A 41 -3.08 -13.22 -10.17
N ASP A 42 -4.40 -13.33 -10.05
CA ASP A 42 -5.36 -12.30 -10.46
C ASP A 42 -5.80 -11.38 -9.31
N LEU A 43 -5.15 -11.39 -8.14
CA LEU A 43 -5.59 -10.54 -7.02
C LEU A 43 -5.49 -9.04 -7.34
N GLN A 44 -4.54 -8.67 -8.19
CA GLN A 44 -4.46 -7.29 -8.70
C GLN A 44 -5.52 -6.98 -9.76
N ASN A 45 -6.16 -8.00 -10.34
CA ASN A 45 -7.28 -7.86 -11.29
C ASN A 45 -8.64 -7.66 -10.60
N TYR A 46 -8.69 -7.64 -9.27
CA TYR A 46 -9.93 -7.37 -8.52
C TYR A 46 -10.30 -5.88 -8.42
N LEU A 47 -9.45 -4.97 -8.93
CA LEU A 47 -9.81 -3.57 -9.08
C LEU A 47 -10.75 -3.43 -10.28
N ALA A 48 -12.05 -3.36 -10.00
CA ALA A 48 -13.06 -3.10 -11.00
C ALA A 48 -13.55 -1.66 -10.85
N ILE A 49 -13.42 -0.87 -11.93
CA ILE A 49 -14.11 0.41 -12.04
C ILE A 49 -15.54 0.11 -12.47
N VAL A 50 -16.50 0.44 -11.61
CA VAL A 50 -17.92 0.21 -11.85
C VAL A 50 -18.52 1.48 -12.42
N GLU A 51 -18.67 1.51 -13.75
CA GLU A 51 -19.34 2.60 -14.47
C GLU A 51 -20.71 2.12 -14.94
N THR A 52 -21.77 2.65 -14.33
CA THR A 52 -23.15 2.29 -14.71
C THR A 52 -24.05 3.52 -14.67
N SER A 53 -25.08 3.55 -15.53
CA SER A 53 -26.10 4.60 -15.53
C SER A 53 -26.83 4.72 -14.19
N ARG A 54 -26.87 3.63 -13.42
CA ARG A 54 -27.54 3.58 -12.13
C ARG A 54 -26.90 4.50 -11.08
N ILE A 55 -25.60 4.73 -11.17
CA ILE A 55 -24.88 5.64 -10.27
C ILE A 55 -25.30 7.08 -10.55
N GLU A 56 -25.46 7.45 -11.82
CA GLU A 56 -25.94 8.77 -12.23
C GLU A 56 -27.39 9.00 -11.78
N GLU A 57 -28.28 8.02 -12.00
CA GLU A 57 -29.67 8.07 -11.54
C GLU A 57 -29.76 8.28 -10.02
N MET A 58 -28.92 7.55 -9.25
CA MET A 58 -28.85 7.70 -7.80
C MET A 58 -28.40 9.11 -7.40
N MET A 59 -27.37 9.66 -8.05
CA MET A 59 -26.89 11.01 -7.76
C MET A 59 -27.96 12.06 -8.03
N VAL A 60 -28.70 11.95 -9.15
CA VAL A 60 -29.82 12.85 -9.47
C VAL A 60 -30.90 12.79 -8.38
N GLN A 61 -31.23 11.59 -7.88
CA GLN A 61 -32.19 11.44 -6.79
C GLN A 61 -31.69 12.06 -5.47
N LEU A 62 -30.41 11.85 -5.12
CA LEU A 62 -29.81 12.38 -3.90
C LEU A 62 -29.70 13.90 -3.92
N THR A 63 -29.46 14.49 -5.09
CA THR A 63 -29.28 15.94 -5.24
C THR A 63 -30.55 16.67 -5.64
N GLY A 64 -31.66 15.96 -5.88
CA GLY A 64 -32.93 16.56 -6.36
C GLY A 64 -33.57 17.55 -5.38
N GLY A 65 -33.21 17.50 -4.10
CA GLY A 65 -33.66 18.44 -3.07
C GLY A 65 -32.71 19.61 -2.79
N MET A 66 -31.60 19.72 -3.53
CA MET A 66 -30.64 20.80 -3.29
C MET A 66 -31.20 22.16 -3.73
N PRO A 67 -30.93 23.24 -2.97
CA PRO A 67 -31.20 24.61 -3.40
C PRO A 67 -30.56 24.92 -4.76
N SER A 68 -31.22 25.73 -5.58
CA SER A 68 -30.79 26.04 -6.96
C SER A 68 -29.47 26.83 -7.05
N ASP A 69 -29.09 27.49 -5.95
CA ASP A 69 -27.81 28.20 -5.78
C ASP A 69 -26.65 27.26 -5.45
N VAL A 70 -26.93 26.00 -5.12
CA VAL A 70 -25.91 24.99 -4.79
C VAL A 70 -25.72 24.05 -5.98
N LYS A 71 -24.51 24.03 -6.53
CA LYS A 71 -24.16 23.08 -7.59
C LYS A 71 -24.08 21.66 -7.01
N PRO A 72 -24.77 20.67 -7.61
CA PRO A 72 -24.63 19.28 -7.20
C PRO A 72 -23.18 18.77 -7.31
N PRO A 73 -22.76 17.87 -6.41
CA PRO A 73 -21.47 17.22 -6.52
C PRO A 73 -21.38 16.37 -7.81
N PRO A 74 -20.16 16.17 -8.35
CA PRO A 74 -19.97 15.31 -9.52
C PRO A 74 -20.29 13.85 -9.19
N THR A 75 -20.70 13.09 -10.21
CA THR A 75 -20.93 11.64 -10.10
C THR A 75 -19.64 10.93 -9.70
N PRO A 76 -19.67 10.08 -8.65
CA PRO A 76 -18.48 9.39 -8.19
C PRO A 76 -18.10 8.23 -9.11
N VAL A 77 -16.80 8.01 -9.28
CA VAL A 77 -16.25 6.79 -9.88
C VAL A 77 -16.10 5.75 -8.79
N ILE A 78 -16.86 4.65 -8.88
CA ILE A 78 -16.83 3.59 -7.87
C ILE A 78 -15.75 2.59 -8.22
N THR A 79 -14.70 2.55 -7.43
CA THR A 79 -13.68 1.50 -7.48
C THR A 79 -14.03 0.43 -6.47
N LYS A 80 -14.25 -0.80 -6.94
CA LYS A 80 -14.45 -1.95 -6.06
C LYS A 80 -13.20 -2.81 -6.05
N PHE A 81 -12.82 -3.25 -4.85
CA PHE A 81 -11.82 -4.26 -4.60
C PHE A 81 -12.58 -5.52 -4.20
N TRP A 82 -12.36 -6.59 -4.94
CA TRP A 82 -12.91 -7.92 -4.67
C TRP A 82 -11.87 -8.84 -4.03
#